data_AF-A0AAN6LFF2-F1
#
_entry.id   AF-A0AAN6LFF2-F1
#
_cell.length_a   1.000
_cell.length_b   1.000
_cell.length_c   1.000
_cell.angle_alpha   90.00
_cell.angle_beta   90.00
_cell.angle_gamma   90.00
#
_symmetry.space_group_name_H-M   'P 1'
#
loop_
_entity.id
_entity.type
_entity.pdbx_description
1 polymer ?
#
loop_
_entity_poly.entity_id
_entity_poly.type
_entity_poly.pdbx_seq_one_letter_code
_entity_poly.pdbx_strand_id
1 'polypeptide(L)'
;MDTLPHLLTSTLTLITLSLTTHHHVTKHGRLPLAAPLIKANNNIYALASLLFCIASTCSFDVFPSHRPSPSLHRLGDYVRHHEDQLRYIYHISKIWEYVDPLLVLANGGKVGWHFGVHHLTTPYLTYIRILPNSNSNHEGWKLLAALNTLHHFFMYAYFGGMARFRPVLPVTGCVQLVVGIVGEMVLIRRAVWMGGDGGGTAVWWPNAVSMAVLGVYFVLFVDEVRGARAVEDGVEKGEREDEGEEELRN
;
A
#
# COMPACT_ATOMS: atom_id res chain seq x y z
N MET A 1 -2.06 22.12 -0.41
CA MET A 1 -2.84 20.90 -0.64
C MET A 1 -2.63 20.50 -2.09
N ASP A 2 -2.34 19.24 -2.37
CA ASP A 2 -2.11 18.79 -3.73
C ASP A 2 -3.34 19.02 -4.61
N THR A 3 -3.10 19.38 -5.85
CA THR A 3 -4.13 19.61 -6.86
C THR A 3 -4.08 18.50 -7.88
N LEU A 4 -5.19 18.24 -8.58
CA LEU A 4 -5.22 17.28 -9.67
C LEU A 4 -4.10 17.52 -10.72
N PRO A 5 -3.80 18.78 -11.13
CA PRO A 5 -2.62 19.08 -11.95
C PRO A 5 -1.30 18.52 -11.39
N HIS A 6 -1.03 18.68 -10.08
CA HIS A 6 0.20 18.13 -9.48
C HIS A 6 0.27 16.60 -9.57
N LEU A 7 -0.86 15.90 -9.38
CA LEU A 7 -0.93 14.44 -9.53
C LEU A 7 -0.71 13.98 -10.97
N LEU A 8 -1.31 14.69 -11.93
CA LEU A 8 -1.08 14.43 -13.35
C LEU A 8 0.40 14.65 -13.71
N THR A 9 1.00 15.76 -13.27
CA THR A 9 2.41 16.05 -13.51
C THR A 9 3.35 15.03 -12.87
N SER A 10 3.10 14.61 -11.63
CA SER A 10 3.91 13.57 -10.97
C SER A 10 3.79 12.23 -11.68
N THR A 11 2.60 11.88 -12.18
CA THR A 11 2.36 10.64 -12.94
C THR A 11 3.05 10.68 -14.31
N LEU A 12 2.96 11.80 -15.03
CA LEU A 12 3.68 11.98 -16.30
C LEU A 12 5.20 11.91 -16.07
N THR A 13 5.69 12.50 -14.98
CA THR A 13 7.10 12.40 -14.58
C THR A 13 7.48 10.96 -14.32
N LEU A 14 6.69 10.21 -13.54
CA LEU A 14 6.92 8.79 -13.28
C LEU A 14 6.99 7.98 -14.59
N ILE A 15 6.01 8.13 -15.48
CA ILE A 15 5.95 7.39 -16.75
C ILE A 15 7.18 7.71 -17.61
N THR A 16 7.51 8.99 -17.75
CA THR A 16 8.67 9.44 -18.53
C THR A 16 9.96 8.85 -17.97
N LEU A 17 10.18 8.98 -16.65
CA LEU A 17 11.36 8.43 -15.99
C LEU A 17 11.41 6.91 -16.12
N SER A 18 10.28 6.22 -15.95
CA SER A 18 10.21 4.76 -16.07
C SER A 18 10.61 4.29 -17.46
N LEU A 19 10.09 4.94 -18.52
CA LEU A 19 10.43 4.63 -19.90
C LEU A 19 11.92 4.92 -20.19
N THR A 20 12.43 6.06 -19.74
CA THR A 20 13.84 6.43 -19.92
C THR A 20 14.76 5.47 -19.18
N THR A 21 14.48 5.13 -17.92
CA THR A 21 15.25 4.18 -17.12
C THR A 21 15.22 2.79 -17.75
N HIS A 22 14.06 2.31 -18.18
CA HIS A 22 13.94 1.02 -18.85
C HIS A 22 14.76 0.98 -20.15
N HIS A 23 14.67 2.03 -20.97
CA HIS A 23 15.46 2.14 -22.20
C HIS A 23 16.97 2.18 -21.93
N HIS A 24 17.39 2.90 -20.89
CA HIS A 24 18.79 2.94 -20.50
C HIS A 24 19.27 1.57 -20.03
N VAL A 25 18.55 0.92 -19.12
CA VAL A 25 18.95 -0.36 -18.51
C VAL A 25 18.97 -1.50 -19.52
N THR A 26 18.06 -1.49 -20.49
CA THR A 26 18.07 -2.48 -21.59
C THR A 26 19.29 -2.35 -22.52
N LYS A 27 19.87 -1.14 -22.64
CA LYS A 27 21.06 -0.89 -23.48
C LYS A 27 22.38 -0.99 -22.72
N HIS A 28 22.41 -0.55 -21.46
CA HIS A 28 23.64 -0.36 -20.70
C HIS A 28 23.74 -1.26 -19.46
N GLY A 29 22.71 -2.04 -19.18
CA GLY A 29 22.61 -2.85 -17.96
C GLY A 29 22.13 -2.06 -16.75
N ARG A 30 22.03 -2.75 -15.60
CA ARG A 30 21.52 -2.17 -14.34
C ARG A 30 22.40 -1.02 -13.83
N LEU A 31 21.79 -0.05 -13.15
CA LEU A 31 22.52 1.03 -12.49
C LEU A 31 23.26 0.49 -11.25
N PRO A 32 24.57 0.75 -11.08
CA PRO A 32 25.36 0.21 -9.96
C PRO A 32 24.81 0.54 -8.56
N LEU A 33 24.18 1.71 -8.40
CA LEU A 33 23.63 2.17 -7.12
C LEU A 33 22.16 1.76 -6.90
N ALA A 34 21.52 1.06 -7.83
CA ALA A 34 20.10 0.72 -7.69
C ALA A 34 19.84 -0.16 -6.45
N ALA A 35 20.60 -1.23 -6.27
CA ALA A 35 20.45 -2.14 -5.14
C ALA A 35 20.64 -1.48 -3.75
N PRO A 36 21.71 -0.68 -3.49
CA PRO A 36 21.83 0.01 -2.21
C PRO A 36 20.72 1.07 -2.00
N LEU A 37 20.29 1.77 -3.06
CA LEU A 37 19.18 2.72 -2.97
C LEU A 37 17.84 2.04 -2.65
N ILE A 38 17.58 0.86 -3.22
CA ILE A 38 16.41 0.03 -2.86
C ILE A 38 16.41 -0.26 -1.37
N LYS A 39 17.51 -0.78 -0.83
CA LYS A 39 17.61 -1.11 0.61
C LYS A 39 17.42 0.13 1.48
N ALA A 40 18.06 1.25 1.13
CA ALA A 40 17.94 2.49 1.87
C ALA A 40 16.49 3.03 1.86
N ASN A 41 15.88 3.11 0.68
CA ASN A 41 14.48 3.53 0.51
C ASN A 41 13.55 2.65 1.35
N ASN A 42 13.68 1.33 1.24
CA ASN A 42 12.84 0.38 1.95
C ASN A 42 12.99 0.49 3.48
N ASN A 43 14.20 0.66 4.01
CA ASN A 43 14.40 0.84 5.44
C ASN A 43 13.78 2.15 5.96
N ILE A 44 13.94 3.26 5.22
CA ILE A 44 13.32 4.54 5.55
C ILE A 44 11.79 4.40 5.53
N TYR A 45 11.25 3.79 4.47
CA TYR A 45 9.82 3.66 4.28
C TYR A 45 9.17 2.71 5.29
N ALA A 46 9.86 1.64 5.69
CA ALA A 46 9.40 0.74 6.74
C ALA A 46 9.24 1.49 8.07
N LEU A 47 10.25 2.28 8.47
CA LEU A 47 10.19 3.09 9.69
C LEU A 47 9.06 4.13 9.62
N ALA A 48 8.97 4.87 8.51
CA ALA A 48 7.91 5.86 8.31
C ALA A 48 6.51 5.24 8.40
N SER A 49 6.32 4.05 7.79
CA SER A 49 5.06 3.31 7.81
C SER A 49 4.69 2.85 9.23
N LEU A 50 5.66 2.35 10.00
CA LEU A 50 5.42 1.95 11.39
C LEU A 50 5.01 3.14 12.26
N LEU A 51 5.71 4.27 12.14
CA LEU A 51 5.38 5.49 12.87
C LEU A 51 3.99 6.01 12.50
N PHE A 52 3.63 5.99 11.22
CA PHE A 52 2.30 6.39 10.76
C PHE A 52 1.21 5.45 11.30
N CYS A 53 1.45 4.13 11.30
CA CYS A 53 0.53 3.15 11.87
C CYS A 53 0.31 3.38 13.37
N ILE A 54 1.39 3.63 14.14
CA ILE A 54 1.30 3.94 15.57
C ILE A 54 0.52 5.23 15.79
N ALA A 55 0.85 6.30 15.06
CA ALA A 55 0.15 7.59 15.17
C ALA A 55 -1.36 7.44 14.86
N SER A 56 -1.70 6.72 13.79
CA SER A 56 -3.08 6.48 13.38
C SER A 56 -3.84 5.67 14.44
N THR A 57 -3.26 4.56 14.91
CA THR A 57 -3.89 3.68 15.91
C THR A 57 -4.08 4.35 17.26
N CYS A 58 -3.12 5.16 17.72
CA CYS A 58 -3.24 5.93 18.96
C CYS A 58 -4.36 6.98 18.91
N SER A 59 -4.75 7.41 17.71
CA SER A 59 -5.81 8.39 17.49
C SER A 59 -7.20 7.78 17.26
N PHE A 60 -7.37 6.46 17.45
CA PHE A 60 -8.68 5.81 17.45
C PHE A 60 -9.39 6.02 18.79
N ASP A 61 -10.69 6.31 18.74
CA ASP A 61 -11.53 6.48 19.94
C ASP A 61 -12.15 5.15 20.43
N VAL A 62 -11.58 4.01 20.02
CA VAL A 62 -12.20 2.67 20.17
C VAL A 62 -11.90 2.01 21.52
N PHE A 63 -10.91 2.50 22.29
CA PHE A 63 -10.52 1.89 23.57
C PHE A 63 -10.75 2.82 24.77
N PRO A 64 -12.01 3.12 25.15
CA PRO A 64 -12.31 3.93 26.33
C PRO A 64 -11.92 3.23 27.65
N SER A 65 -11.74 1.91 27.65
CA SER A 65 -11.60 1.09 28.86
C SER A 65 -10.15 0.78 29.27
N HIS A 66 -9.17 1.03 28.40
CA HIS A 66 -7.75 0.85 28.73
C HIS A 66 -7.07 2.21 28.68
N ARG A 67 -6.73 2.78 29.84
CA ARG A 67 -5.96 4.03 29.91
C ARG A 67 -4.61 3.77 29.22
N PRO A 68 -4.35 4.35 28.04
CA PRO A 68 -3.03 4.25 27.43
C PRO A 68 -2.01 4.89 28.38
N SER A 69 -0.72 4.60 28.18
CA SER A 69 0.30 5.40 28.86
C SER A 69 0.05 6.90 28.59
N PRO A 70 0.32 7.80 29.54
CA PRO A 70 0.04 9.23 29.37
C PRO A 70 0.67 9.84 28.10
N SER A 71 1.78 9.28 27.65
CA SER A 71 2.46 9.69 26.41
C SER A 71 1.70 9.25 25.14
N LEU A 72 1.16 8.03 25.10
CA LEU A 72 0.38 7.55 23.95
C LEU A 72 -0.97 8.28 23.85
N HIS A 73 -1.59 8.60 24.99
CA HIS A 73 -2.80 9.42 25.01
C HIS A 73 -2.54 10.81 24.42
N ARG A 74 -1.48 11.50 24.85
CA ARG A 74 -1.08 12.81 24.31
C ARG A 74 -0.78 12.76 22.82
N LEU A 75 -0.14 11.69 22.34
CA LEU A 75 0.09 11.47 20.91
C LEU A 75 -1.25 11.31 20.17
N GLY A 76 -2.16 10.49 20.69
CA GLY A 76 -3.50 10.31 20.12
C GLY A 76 -4.29 11.62 20.03
N ASP A 77 -4.30 12.41 21.11
CA ASP A 77 -4.90 13.75 21.13
C ASP A 77 -4.27 14.65 20.08
N TYR A 78 -2.94 14.73 20.05
CA TYR A 78 -2.23 15.57 19.08
C TYR A 78 -2.60 15.20 17.64
N VAL A 79 -2.57 13.91 17.32
CA VAL A 79 -2.91 13.41 15.98
C VAL A 79 -4.36 13.71 15.61
N ARG A 80 -5.32 13.58 16.55
CA ARG A 80 -6.72 13.96 16.32
C ARG A 80 -6.86 15.44 15.94
N HIS A 81 -6.13 16.33 16.59
CA HIS A 81 -6.17 17.77 16.29
C HIS A 81 -5.46 18.15 14.98
N HIS A 82 -4.68 17.23 14.39
CA HIS A 82 -3.92 17.46 13.16
C HIS A 82 -4.31 16.46 12.06
N GLU A 83 -5.58 16.07 12.01
CA GLU A 83 -6.05 15.02 11.11
C GLU A 83 -5.82 15.36 9.62
N ASP A 84 -6.03 16.61 9.22
CA ASP A 84 -5.78 17.07 7.84
C ASP A 84 -4.32 16.96 7.44
N GLN A 85 -3.40 17.24 8.36
CA GLN A 85 -1.97 17.05 8.12
C GLN A 85 -1.64 15.58 7.99
N LEU A 86 -2.22 14.71 8.83
CA LEU A 86 -1.99 13.27 8.75
C LEU A 86 -2.49 12.69 7.42
N ARG A 87 -3.67 13.12 6.96
CA ARG A 87 -4.21 12.76 5.64
C ARG A 87 -3.28 13.18 4.51
N TYR A 88 -2.78 14.41 4.57
CA TYR A 88 -1.84 14.92 3.59
C TYR A 88 -0.51 14.15 3.60
N ILE A 89 0.04 13.85 4.78
CA ILE A 89 1.25 13.03 4.93
C ILE A 89 1.03 11.65 4.30
N TYR A 90 -0.12 11.00 4.55
CA TYR A 90 -0.45 9.73 3.94
C TYR A 90 -0.53 9.82 2.41
N HIS A 91 -1.17 10.87 1.87
CA HIS A 91 -1.25 11.09 0.44
C HIS A 91 0.14 11.27 -0.20
N ILE A 92 0.98 12.13 0.38
CA ILE A 92 2.36 12.34 -0.08
C ILE A 92 3.17 11.05 0.01
N SER A 93 2.94 10.21 1.02
CA SER A 93 3.62 8.92 1.13
C SER A 93 3.33 8.04 -0.09
N LYS A 94 2.11 8.10 -0.66
CA LYS A 94 1.74 7.35 -1.88
C LYS A 94 2.39 7.91 -3.14
N ILE A 95 2.61 9.21 -3.21
CA ILE A 95 3.40 9.80 -4.30
C ILE A 95 4.87 9.38 -4.16
N TRP A 96 5.41 9.32 -2.95
CA TRP A 96 6.79 8.84 -2.72
C TRP A 96 7.00 7.41 -3.22
N GLU A 97 5.99 6.54 -3.11
CA GLU A 97 6.07 5.14 -3.58
C GLU A 97 6.42 5.05 -5.08
N TYR A 98 6.23 6.10 -5.89
CA TYR A 98 6.73 6.18 -7.27
C TYR A 98 8.23 5.93 -7.41
N VAL A 99 9.02 6.11 -6.34
CA VAL A 99 10.44 5.73 -6.32
C VAL A 99 10.63 4.23 -6.52
N ASP A 100 9.70 3.39 -6.06
CA ASP A 100 9.86 1.93 -6.12
C ASP A 100 9.90 1.36 -7.55
N PRO A 101 8.92 1.63 -8.45
CA PRO A 101 9.00 1.17 -9.84
C PRO A 101 10.25 1.68 -10.56
N LEU A 102 10.69 2.91 -10.27
CA LEU A 102 11.91 3.46 -10.84
C LEU A 102 13.14 2.67 -10.38
N LEU A 103 13.22 2.35 -9.10
CA LEU A 103 14.33 1.56 -8.54
C LEU A 103 14.31 0.10 -9.00
N VAL A 104 13.13 -0.51 -9.13
CA VAL A 104 12.96 -1.86 -9.72
C VAL A 104 13.51 -1.88 -11.14
N LEU A 105 13.10 -0.92 -11.98
CA LEU A 105 13.58 -0.81 -13.36
C LEU A 105 15.08 -0.51 -13.41
N ALA A 106 15.57 0.41 -12.58
CA ALA A 106 16.99 0.76 -12.48
C ALA A 106 17.87 -0.45 -12.11
N ASN A 107 17.35 -1.37 -11.31
CA ASN A 107 18.04 -2.59 -10.91
C ASN A 107 17.97 -3.72 -11.96
N GLY A 108 17.31 -3.49 -13.10
CA GLY A 108 17.10 -4.50 -14.15
C GLY A 108 15.90 -5.42 -13.91
N GLY A 109 15.05 -5.10 -12.93
CA GLY A 109 13.81 -5.82 -12.67
C GLY A 109 12.71 -5.52 -13.69
N LYS A 110 11.62 -6.28 -13.60
CA LYS A 110 10.39 -6.04 -14.34
C LYS A 110 9.29 -5.63 -13.38
N VAL A 111 8.48 -4.66 -13.79
CA VAL A 111 7.30 -4.23 -13.02
C VAL A 111 6.16 -5.20 -13.32
N GLY A 112 5.70 -5.92 -12.30
CA GLY A 112 4.52 -6.79 -12.39
C GLY A 112 3.22 -5.98 -12.46
N TRP A 113 2.13 -6.61 -12.91
CA TRP A 113 0.83 -5.96 -13.07
C TRP A 113 0.27 -5.41 -11.76
N HIS A 114 0.25 -6.22 -10.69
CA HIS A 114 -0.23 -5.78 -9.37
C HIS A 114 0.51 -4.53 -8.90
N PHE A 115 1.84 -4.60 -8.89
CA PHE A 115 2.72 -3.51 -8.48
C PHE A 115 2.53 -2.24 -9.33
N GLY A 116 2.53 -2.37 -10.66
CA GLY A 116 2.38 -1.23 -11.57
C GLY A 116 1.02 -0.54 -11.45
N VAL A 117 -0.07 -1.32 -11.43
CA VAL A 117 -1.43 -0.78 -11.25
C VAL A 117 -1.55 -0.12 -9.88
N HIS A 118 -1.12 -0.81 -8.82
CA HIS A 118 -1.19 -0.28 -7.45
C HIS A 118 -0.49 1.06 -7.32
N HIS A 119 0.77 1.15 -7.75
CA HIS A 119 1.54 2.39 -7.64
C HIS A 119 0.91 3.50 -8.47
N LEU A 120 0.47 3.21 -9.70
CA LEU A 120 -0.14 4.22 -10.56
C LEU A 120 -1.47 4.78 -10.00
N THR A 121 -2.33 3.93 -9.45
CA THR A 121 -3.69 4.36 -9.06
C THR A 121 -3.84 4.78 -7.60
N THR A 122 -2.92 4.39 -6.70
CA THR A 122 -3.05 4.69 -5.26
C THR A 122 -2.96 6.19 -4.91
N PRO A 123 -2.10 7.01 -5.54
CA PRO A 123 -2.12 8.47 -5.34
C PRO A 123 -3.47 9.09 -5.73
N TYR A 124 -4.08 8.66 -6.83
CA TYR A 124 -5.41 9.12 -7.25
C TYR A 124 -6.50 8.66 -6.28
N LEU A 125 -6.42 7.41 -5.81
CA LEU A 125 -7.33 6.88 -4.81
C LEU A 125 -7.29 7.72 -3.53
N THR A 126 -6.10 8.00 -3.01
CA THR A 126 -5.95 8.81 -1.79
C THR A 126 -6.35 10.26 -2.00
N TYR A 127 -6.13 10.84 -3.18
CA TYR A 127 -6.65 12.16 -3.55
C TYR A 127 -8.18 12.22 -3.51
N ILE A 128 -8.85 11.25 -4.10
CA ILE A 128 -10.31 11.20 -4.17
C ILE A 128 -10.92 10.90 -2.79
N ARG A 129 -10.34 9.95 -2.06
CA ARG A 129 -10.98 9.33 -0.88
C ARG A 129 -10.55 9.94 0.45
N ILE A 130 -9.32 10.45 0.56
CA ILE A 130 -8.67 10.77 1.85
C ILE A 130 -8.38 12.27 1.99
N LEU A 131 -7.92 12.94 0.93
CA LEU A 131 -7.64 14.37 1.02
C LEU A 131 -8.93 15.18 1.22
N PRO A 132 -8.94 16.13 2.16
CA PRO A 132 -10.11 16.96 2.43
C PRO A 132 -10.47 17.74 1.17
N ASN A 133 -11.61 17.38 0.57
CA ASN A 133 -12.25 18.20 -0.45
C ASN A 133 -13.64 18.59 0.07
N SER A 134 -14.13 19.74 -0.36
CA SER A 134 -15.35 20.38 0.17
C SER A 134 -16.62 19.52 0.13
N ASN A 135 -16.59 18.35 -0.52
CA ASN A 135 -17.78 17.60 -0.90
C ASN A 135 -17.74 16.11 -0.54
N SER A 136 -16.82 15.60 0.30
CA SER A 136 -16.82 14.15 0.61
C SER A 136 -16.82 13.82 2.09
N ASN A 137 -17.62 12.81 2.46
CA ASN A 137 -17.54 12.19 3.77
C ASN A 137 -16.30 11.29 3.78
N HIS A 138 -15.28 11.70 4.52
CA HIS A 138 -14.03 10.97 4.57
C HIS A 138 -13.95 9.95 5.72
N GLU A 139 -15.05 9.62 6.38
CA GLU A 139 -15.10 8.63 7.47
C GLU A 139 -14.37 7.32 7.11
N GLY A 140 -13.77 6.66 8.10
CA GLY A 140 -13.16 5.33 7.94
C GLY A 140 -11.79 5.26 7.26
N TRP A 141 -11.29 6.37 6.68
CA TRP A 141 -9.99 6.39 5.99
C TRP A 141 -8.82 5.93 6.88
N LYS A 142 -8.87 6.27 8.18
CA LYS A 142 -7.78 6.06 9.13
C LYS A 142 -7.55 4.58 9.41
N LEU A 143 -8.60 3.77 9.46
CA LEU A 143 -8.47 2.32 9.62
C LEU A 143 -7.78 1.69 8.40
N LEU A 144 -8.21 2.08 7.19
CA LEU A 144 -7.59 1.64 5.95
C LEU A 144 -6.11 2.05 5.89
N ALA A 145 -5.81 3.31 6.20
CA ALA A 145 -4.44 3.82 6.22
C ALA A 145 -3.57 3.12 7.27
N ALA A 146 -4.10 2.84 8.47
CA ALA A 146 -3.38 2.12 9.51
C ALA A 146 -3.04 0.67 9.09
N LEU A 147 -4.00 -0.06 8.51
CA LEU A 147 -3.75 -1.43 8.03
C LEU A 147 -2.80 -1.44 6.83
N ASN A 148 -2.93 -0.48 5.92
CA ASN A 148 -2.03 -0.34 4.79
C ASN A 148 -0.60 -0.04 5.24
N THR A 149 -0.41 0.92 6.15
CA THR A 149 0.92 1.24 6.69
C THR A 149 1.50 0.12 7.54
N LEU A 150 0.67 -0.65 8.24
CA LEU A 150 1.13 -1.87 8.91
C LEU A 150 1.64 -2.91 7.90
N HIS A 151 0.91 -3.15 6.81
CA HIS A 151 1.40 -4.03 5.74
C HIS A 151 2.69 -3.49 5.10
N HIS A 152 2.74 -2.18 4.81
CA HIS A 152 3.92 -1.54 4.22
C HIS A 152 5.13 -1.65 5.17
N PHE A 153 4.96 -1.55 6.48
CA PHE A 153 6.05 -1.82 7.43
C PHE A 153 6.65 -3.20 7.20
N PHE A 154 5.85 -4.26 7.17
CA PHE A 154 6.36 -5.63 6.97
C PHE A 154 6.95 -5.82 5.57
N MET A 155 6.27 -5.32 4.55
CA MET A 155 6.68 -5.44 3.15
C MET A 155 8.02 -4.73 2.89
N TYR A 156 8.15 -3.46 3.27
CA TYR A 156 9.39 -2.71 3.09
C TYR A 156 10.49 -3.22 4.02
N ALA A 157 10.18 -3.67 5.24
CA ALA A 157 11.17 -4.33 6.09
C ALA A 157 11.73 -5.59 5.43
N TYR A 158 10.88 -6.41 4.82
CA TYR A 158 11.29 -7.59 4.05
C TYR A 158 12.19 -7.20 2.88
N PHE A 159 11.77 -6.26 2.03
CA PHE A 159 12.57 -5.79 0.90
C PHE A 159 13.83 -4.99 1.31
N GLY A 160 13.89 -4.51 2.56
CA GLY A 160 15.07 -3.92 3.19
C GLY A 160 16.09 -4.95 3.68
N GLY A 161 15.71 -6.23 3.75
CA GLY A 161 16.58 -7.36 4.11
C GLY A 161 16.09 -8.22 5.28
N MET A 162 14.95 -7.90 5.90
CA MET A 162 14.41 -8.70 7.01
C MET A 162 13.57 -9.88 6.51
N ALA A 163 14.24 -10.93 6.02
CA ALA A 163 13.61 -12.13 5.42
C ALA A 163 12.54 -12.80 6.32
N ARG A 164 12.67 -12.70 7.65
CA ARG A 164 11.72 -13.26 8.64
C ARG A 164 10.27 -12.78 8.46
N PHE A 165 10.04 -11.66 7.76
CA PHE A 165 8.69 -11.14 7.52
C PHE A 165 8.02 -11.72 6.28
N ARG A 166 8.71 -12.51 5.44
CA ARG A 166 8.11 -13.15 4.25
C ARG A 166 6.77 -13.87 4.55
N PRO A 167 6.63 -14.68 5.63
CA PRO A 167 5.39 -15.42 5.88
C PRO A 167 4.18 -14.52 6.21
N VAL A 168 4.40 -13.31 6.73
CA VAL A 168 3.31 -12.41 7.13
C VAL A 168 2.80 -11.54 5.98
N LEU A 169 3.52 -11.43 4.87
CA LEU A 169 3.13 -10.57 3.74
C LEU A 169 1.80 -10.99 3.11
N PRO A 170 1.56 -12.28 2.79
CA PRO A 170 0.28 -12.70 2.21
C PRO A 170 -0.89 -12.43 3.15
N VAL A 171 -0.69 -12.65 4.45
CA VAL A 171 -1.73 -12.48 5.47
C VAL A 171 -2.07 -11.01 5.65
N THR A 172 -1.07 -10.18 5.93
CA THR A 172 -1.29 -8.74 6.15
C THR A 172 -1.83 -8.06 4.90
N GLY A 173 -1.36 -8.44 3.71
CA GLY A 173 -1.85 -7.95 2.42
C GLY A 173 -3.32 -8.29 2.19
N CYS A 174 -3.72 -9.54 2.48
CA CYS A 174 -5.11 -9.96 2.38
C CYS A 174 -6.00 -9.20 3.39
N VAL A 175 -5.58 -9.13 4.65
CA VAL A 175 -6.35 -8.47 5.73
C VAL A 175 -6.60 -7.00 5.39
N GLN A 176 -5.60 -6.23 4.96
CA GLN A 176 -5.81 -4.82 4.63
C GLN A 176 -6.81 -4.63 3.49
N LEU A 177 -6.78 -5.48 2.46
CA LEU A 177 -7.64 -5.36 1.29
C LEU A 177 -9.08 -5.77 1.60
N VAL A 178 -9.27 -6.90 2.29
CA VAL A 178 -10.60 -7.38 2.68
C VAL A 178 -11.26 -6.39 3.64
N VAL A 179 -10.55 -5.93 4.67
CA VAL A 179 -11.10 -4.94 5.61
C VAL A 179 -11.39 -3.62 4.90
N GLY A 180 -10.56 -3.20 3.95
CA GLY A 180 -10.79 -2.02 3.13
C GLY A 180 -12.09 -2.13 2.30
N ILE A 181 -12.26 -3.22 1.55
CA ILE A 181 -13.44 -3.47 0.72
C ILE A 181 -14.72 -3.50 1.58
N VAL A 182 -14.70 -4.29 2.67
CA VAL A 182 -15.86 -4.40 3.58
C VAL A 182 -16.16 -3.06 4.25
N GLY A 183 -15.13 -2.32 4.67
CA GLY A 183 -15.26 -1.00 5.27
C GLY A 183 -15.94 -0.01 4.32
N GLU A 184 -15.50 0.07 3.07
CA GLU A 184 -16.12 0.94 2.08
C GLU A 184 -17.56 0.51 1.77
N MET A 185 -17.84 -0.79 1.66
CA MET A 185 -19.20 -1.30 1.47
C MET A 185 -20.14 -0.89 2.61
N VAL A 186 -19.68 -0.97 3.86
CA VAL A 186 -20.45 -0.52 5.03
C VAL A 186 -20.75 0.97 4.91
N LEU A 187 -19.75 1.80 4.61
CA LEU A 187 -19.91 3.26 4.49
C LEU A 187 -20.87 3.65 3.34
N ILE A 188 -20.77 2.99 2.18
CA ILE A 188 -21.71 3.17 1.07
C ILE A 188 -23.13 2.82 1.53
N ARG A 189 -23.32 1.67 2.18
CA ARG A 189 -24.63 1.26 2.69
C ARG A 189 -25.19 2.27 3.70
N ARG A 190 -24.35 2.83 4.59
CA ARG A 190 -24.77 3.89 5.50
C ARG A 190 -25.23 5.13 4.76
N ALA A 191 -24.43 5.60 3.80
CA ALA A 191 -24.74 6.80 3.02
C ALA A 191 -26.03 6.64 2.19
N VAL A 192 -26.24 5.49 1.55
CA VAL A 192 -27.38 5.25 0.65
C VAL A 192 -28.67 4.92 1.42
N TRP A 193 -28.61 4.15 2.51
CA TRP A 193 -29.82 3.64 3.19
C TRP A 193 -30.16 4.35 4.49
N MET A 194 -29.18 4.94 5.18
CA MET A 194 -29.41 5.66 6.44
C MET A 194 -29.33 7.19 6.29
N GLY A 195 -28.89 7.69 5.13
CA GLY A 195 -28.86 9.12 4.83
C GLY A 195 -30.21 9.77 4.50
N GLY A 196 -31.32 9.06 4.70
CA GLY A 196 -32.68 9.47 4.29
C GLY A 196 -33.39 10.49 5.20
N ASP A 197 -32.91 10.72 6.43
CA ASP A 197 -33.68 11.50 7.41
C ASP A 197 -33.36 13.00 7.45
N GLY A 198 -32.49 13.51 6.57
CA GLY A 198 -31.97 14.88 6.70
C GLY A 198 -31.51 15.55 5.42
N GLY A 199 -32.25 15.45 4.31
CA GLY A 199 -32.25 16.41 3.19
C GLY A 199 -30.96 16.65 2.38
N GLY A 200 -29.81 16.08 2.77
CA GLY A 200 -28.54 16.17 2.05
C GLY A 200 -28.20 14.86 1.37
N THR A 201 -27.88 14.89 0.07
CA THR A 201 -27.37 13.72 -0.65
C THR A 201 -25.99 13.35 -0.10
N ALA A 202 -25.95 12.39 0.83
CA ALA A 202 -24.69 11.87 1.35
C ALA A 202 -23.79 11.41 0.19
N VAL A 203 -22.60 11.99 0.08
CA VAL A 203 -21.69 11.76 -1.05
C VAL A 203 -21.01 10.41 -0.88
N TRP A 204 -21.52 9.39 -1.59
CA TRP A 204 -21.10 7.99 -1.49
C TRP A 204 -20.13 7.54 -2.58
N TRP A 205 -20.04 8.28 -3.68
CA TRP A 205 -19.26 7.87 -4.86
C TRP A 205 -17.75 7.70 -4.60
N PRO A 206 -17.06 8.48 -3.73
CA PRO A 206 -15.63 8.28 -3.46
C PRO A 206 -15.37 6.91 -2.83
N ASN A 207 -16.27 6.45 -1.95
CA ASN A 207 -16.22 5.12 -1.35
C ASN A 207 -16.42 4.02 -2.40
N ALA A 208 -17.32 4.24 -3.37
CA ALA A 208 -17.55 3.27 -4.45
C ALA A 208 -16.32 3.15 -5.37
N VAL A 209 -15.68 4.26 -5.73
CA VAL A 209 -14.41 4.26 -6.47
C VAL A 209 -13.32 3.54 -5.67
N SER A 210 -13.21 3.84 -4.38
CA SER A 210 -12.26 3.18 -3.47
C SER A 210 -12.48 1.66 -3.42
N MET A 211 -13.71 1.22 -3.20
CA MET A 211 -14.08 -0.19 -3.17
C MET A 211 -13.73 -0.90 -4.49
N ALA A 212 -14.01 -0.27 -5.64
CA ALA A 212 -13.69 -0.83 -6.95
C ALA A 212 -12.18 -0.99 -7.16
N VAL A 213 -11.39 0.04 -6.86
CA VAL A 213 -9.92 0.00 -6.98
C VAL A 213 -9.32 -1.03 -6.02
N LEU A 214 -9.77 -1.09 -4.77
CA LEU A 214 -9.35 -2.11 -3.81
C LEU A 214 -9.72 -3.53 -4.28
N GLY A 215 -10.87 -3.69 -4.93
CA GLY A 215 -11.26 -4.96 -5.56
C GLY A 215 -10.30 -5.39 -6.67
N VAL A 216 -9.89 -4.46 -7.54
CA VAL A 216 -8.85 -4.71 -8.56
C VAL A 216 -7.53 -5.11 -7.90
N TYR A 217 -7.10 -4.40 -6.86
CA TYR A 217 -5.89 -4.75 -6.11
C TYR A 217 -5.98 -6.15 -5.51
N PHE A 218 -7.12 -6.51 -4.93
CA PHE A 218 -7.33 -7.84 -4.36
C PHE A 218 -7.21 -8.96 -5.39
N VAL A 219 -7.82 -8.80 -6.56
CA VAL A 219 -7.71 -9.79 -7.64
C VAL A 219 -6.24 -9.95 -8.09
N LEU A 220 -5.55 -8.83 -8.34
CA LEU A 220 -4.15 -8.85 -8.76
C LEU A 220 -3.21 -9.43 -7.68
N PHE A 221 -3.48 -9.13 -6.41
CA PHE A 221 -2.74 -9.68 -5.28
C PHE A 221 -2.92 -11.20 -5.13
N VAL A 222 -4.16 -11.69 -5.26
CA VAL A 222 -4.44 -13.13 -5.19
C VAL A 222 -3.75 -13.87 -6.33
N ASP A 223 -3.75 -13.30 -7.53
CA ASP A 223 -3.04 -13.87 -8.68
C ASP A 223 -1.52 -13.94 -8.43
N GLU A 224 -0.92 -12.87 -7.91
CA GLU A 224 0.50 -12.83 -7.55
C GLU A 224 0.87 -13.87 -6.48
N VAL A 225 0.07 -13.97 -5.40
CA VAL A 225 0.30 -14.96 -4.33
C VAL A 225 0.16 -16.40 -4.84
N ARG A 226 -0.80 -16.66 -5.74
CA ARG A 226 -0.95 -17.98 -6.37
C ARG A 226 0.22 -18.31 -7.28
N GLY A 227 0.68 -17.35 -8.08
CA GLY A 227 1.85 -17.50 -8.94
C GLY A 227 3.11 -17.81 -8.13
N ALA A 228 3.34 -17.09 -7.03
CA ALA A 228 4.48 -17.33 -6.15
C ALA A 228 4.50 -18.75 -5.56
N ARG A 229 3.34 -19.24 -5.09
CA ARG A 229 3.22 -20.61 -4.56
C ARG A 229 3.44 -21.68 -5.61
N ALA A 230 2.90 -21.50 -6.81
CA ALA A 230 3.09 -22.46 -7.90
C ALA A 230 4.57 -22.60 -8.30
N VAL A 231 5.34 -21.52 -8.23
CA VAL A 231 6.79 -21.54 -8.45
C VAL A 231 7.51 -22.29 -7.32
N GLU A 232 7.17 -22.02 -6.06
CA GLU A 232 7.73 -22.73 -4.90
C GLU A 232 7.47 -24.24 -4.98
N ASP A 233 6.21 -24.64 -5.24
CA ASP A 233 5.82 -26.05 -5.39
C ASP A 233 6.52 -26.75 -6.56
N GLY A 234 6.81 -26.02 -7.65
CA GLY A 234 7.52 -26.54 -8.81
C GLY A 234 9.00 -26.79 -8.54
N VAL A 235 9.65 -25.88 -7.80
CA VAL A 235 11.06 -26.03 -7.39
C VAL A 235 11.22 -27.20 -6.42
N GLU A 236 10.35 -27.30 -5.41
CA GLU A 236 10.41 -28.42 -4.45
C GLU A 236 10.21 -29.79 -5.09
N LYS A 237 9.41 -29.88 -6.16
CA LYS A 237 9.21 -31.13 -6.90
C LYS A 237 10.44 -31.50 -7.73
N GLY A 238 11.03 -30.54 -8.41
CA GLY A 238 12.25 -30.76 -9.20
C GLY A 238 13.42 -31.25 -8.34
N GLU A 239 13.63 -30.64 -7.17
CA GLU A 239 14.69 -31.05 -6.24
C GLU A 239 14.50 -32.50 -5.74
N ARG A 240 13.26 -32.93 -5.47
CA ARG A 240 12.97 -34.32 -5.04
C ARG A 240 13.11 -35.35 -6.16
N GLU A 241 12.82 -34.97 -7.40
CA GLU A 241 13.01 -35.84 -8.56
C GLU A 241 14.50 -36.05 -8.84
N ASP A 242 15.31 -34.99 -8.75
CA ASP A 242 16.77 -35.05 -8.92
C ASP A 242 17.44 -35.90 -7.81
N GLU A 243 17.03 -35.74 -6.54
CA GLU A 243 17.54 -36.57 -5.43
C GLU A 243 17.19 -38.06 -5.60
N GLY A 244 15.98 -38.37 -6.09
CA GLY A 244 15.55 -39.74 -6.36
C GLY A 244 16.29 -40.39 -7.54
N GLU A 245 16.63 -39.61 -8.57
CA GLU A 245 17.46 -40.10 -9.68
C GLU A 245 18.93 -40.31 -9.28
N GLU A 246 19.47 -39.51 -8.36
CA GLU A 246 20.83 -39.67 -7.86
C GLU A 246 20.96 -40.89 -6.94
N GLU A 247 19.95 -41.19 -6.11
CA GLU A 247 19.91 -42.43 -5.33
C GLU A 247 19.82 -43.69 -6.21
N LEU A 248 19.13 -43.64 -7.35
CA LEU A 248 19.03 -44.77 -8.29
C LEU A 248 20.32 -45.04 -9.09
N ARG A 249 21.28 -44.10 -9.09
CA ARG A 249 22.56 -44.21 -9.82
C ARG A 249 23.73 -44.71 -8.98
N ASN A 250 23.55 -44.83 -7.66
CA ASN A 250 24.57 -45.29 -6.70
C ASN A 250 24.28 -46.71 -6.20
#